data_AF-A0A2E8VG67-F1
#
_entry.id   AF-A0A2E8VG67-F1
#
_cell.length_a   1.000
_cell.length_b   1.000
_cell.length_c   1.000
_cell.angle_alpha   90.00
_cell.angle_beta   90.00
_cell.angle_gamma   90.00
#
_symmetry.space_group_name_H-M   'P 1'
#
loop_
_entity.id
_entity.type
_entity.pdbx_description
1 polymer ?
#
loop_
_entity_poly.entity_id
_entity_poly.type
_entity_poly.pdbx_seq_one_letter_code
_entity_poly.pdbx_strand_id
1 'polypeptide(L)'
;MSLNNLTPLELVTHLFSCLQIADNQIDWEEKEVWADTLSAMFPDHTPDRAQEILQSAYQTILPMDNFERKNHLIIICSKLKDHYNQEQLQNELAPKITELIDADGMVLSAEIDSAAIVAEQLGITIDISED
;
A
#
# COMPACT_ATOMS: atom_id res chain seq x y z
N MET A 1 17.35 0.05 -5.00
CA MET A 1 16.89 1.40 -5.40
C MET A 1 16.75 2.23 -4.13
N SER A 2 17.17 3.49 -4.12
CA SER A 2 16.88 4.37 -2.99
C SER A 2 15.43 4.85 -3.09
N LEU A 3 14.63 4.66 -2.05
CA LEU A 3 13.21 5.10 -1.95
C LEU A 3 12.98 6.58 -2.33
N ASN A 4 14.03 7.40 -2.28
CA ASN A 4 14.00 8.83 -2.59
C ASN A 4 13.72 9.17 -4.06
N ASN A 5 13.78 8.22 -4.99
CA ASN A 5 13.59 8.45 -6.42
C ASN A 5 12.32 7.78 -6.99
N LEU A 6 11.47 7.22 -6.13
CA LEU A 6 10.27 6.52 -6.56
C LEU A 6 9.21 7.52 -7.05
N THR A 7 8.57 7.16 -8.16
CA THR A 7 7.39 7.86 -8.66
C THR A 7 6.18 7.65 -7.73
N PRO A 8 5.13 8.49 -7.82
CA PRO A 8 3.91 8.30 -7.03
C PRO A 8 3.28 6.91 -7.21
N LEU A 9 3.35 6.35 -8.42
CA LEU A 9 2.88 4.98 -8.72
C LEU A 9 3.72 3.93 -7.98
N GLU A 10 5.04 4.08 -7.97
CA GLU A 10 5.92 3.18 -7.22
C GLU A 10 5.68 3.30 -5.71
N LEU A 11 5.50 4.52 -5.18
CA LEU A 11 5.21 4.74 -3.76
C LEU A 11 3.90 4.07 -3.34
N VAL A 12 2.82 4.24 -4.12
CA VAL A 12 1.55 3.55 -3.88
C VAL A 12 1.72 2.03 -3.99
N THR A 13 2.45 1.54 -4.98
CA THR A 13 2.69 0.10 -5.14
C THR A 13 3.45 -0.48 -3.95
N HIS A 14 4.49 0.20 -3.48
CA HIS A 14 5.24 -0.22 -2.30
C HIS A 14 4.39 -0.18 -1.01
N LEU A 15 3.50 0.80 -0.86
CA LEU A 15 2.56 0.87 0.26
C LEU A 15 1.64 -0.36 0.28
N PHE A 16 0.98 -0.62 -0.85
CA PHE A 16 0.06 -1.76 -1.00
C PHE A 16 0.79 -3.08 -0.83
N SER A 17 1.99 -3.20 -1.40
CA SER A 17 2.82 -4.40 -1.25
C SER A 17 3.17 -4.69 0.20
N CYS A 18 3.38 -3.67 1.04
CA CYS A 18 3.64 -3.87 2.47
C CYS A 18 2.41 -4.35 3.23
N LEU A 19 1.22 -3.89 2.84
CA LEU A 19 -0.06 -4.31 3.44
C LEU A 19 -0.38 -5.76 3.05
N GLN A 20 -0.29 -6.09 1.76
CA GLN A 20 -0.53 -7.43 1.20
C GLN A 20 0.33 -8.54 1.80
N ILE A 21 1.53 -8.19 2.30
CA ILE A 21 2.47 -9.18 2.87
C ILE A 21 2.65 -8.98 4.37
N ALA A 22 1.75 -8.24 5.02
CA ALA A 22 1.81 -7.97 6.45
C ALA A 22 1.77 -9.27 7.26
N ASP A 23 0.98 -10.25 6.81
CA ASP A 23 0.87 -11.59 7.37
C ASP A 23 1.87 -12.60 6.73
N ASN A 24 2.61 -12.17 5.70
CA ASN A 24 3.51 -12.94 4.83
C ASN A 24 2.82 -13.86 3.80
N GLN A 25 1.54 -13.64 3.52
CA GLN A 25 0.89 -14.26 2.37
C GLN A 25 0.82 -13.24 1.24
N ILE A 26 0.34 -13.68 0.07
CA ILE A 26 0.09 -12.77 -1.04
C ILE A 26 -1.17 -13.24 -1.72
N ASP A 27 -2.27 -12.58 -1.42
CA ASP A 27 -3.56 -13.02 -1.88
C ASP A 27 -3.87 -12.45 -3.27
N TRP A 28 -4.61 -13.25 -4.04
CA TRP A 28 -4.94 -12.89 -5.41
C TRP A 28 -6.00 -11.77 -5.44
N GLU A 29 -6.94 -11.80 -4.49
CA GLU A 29 -7.97 -10.78 -4.26
C GLU A 29 -7.35 -9.40 -4.00
N GLU A 30 -6.41 -9.32 -3.07
CA GLU A 30 -5.72 -8.06 -2.76
C GLU A 30 -4.92 -7.51 -3.95
N LYS A 31 -4.35 -8.41 -4.77
CA LYS A 31 -3.66 -8.01 -6.01
C LYS A 31 -4.62 -7.42 -7.03
N GLU A 32 -5.83 -7.93 -7.14
CA GLU A 32 -6.84 -7.35 -8.03
C GLU A 32 -7.25 -5.95 -7.55
N VAL A 33 -7.48 -5.78 -6.25
CA VAL A 33 -7.79 -4.47 -5.67
C VAL A 33 -6.66 -3.46 -5.90
N TRP A 34 -5.41 -3.88 -5.73
CA TRP A 34 -4.25 -3.05 -6.07
C TRP A 34 -4.23 -2.65 -7.56
N ALA A 35 -4.51 -3.60 -8.46
CA ALA A 35 -4.50 -3.34 -9.90
C ALA A 35 -5.63 -2.38 -10.32
N ASP A 36 -6.82 -2.52 -9.74
CA ASP A 36 -7.93 -1.58 -9.91
C ASP A 36 -7.55 -0.19 -9.38
N THR A 37 -6.98 -0.12 -8.19
CA THR A 37 -6.53 1.12 -7.56
C THR A 37 -5.51 1.85 -8.43
N LEU A 38 -4.52 1.14 -8.98
CA LEU A 38 -3.55 1.75 -9.89
C LEU A 38 -4.20 2.23 -11.19
N SER A 39 -5.17 1.49 -11.72
CA SER A 39 -5.91 1.89 -12.92
C SER A 39 -6.76 3.14 -12.69
N ALA A 40 -7.32 3.29 -11.48
CA ALA A 40 -8.09 4.47 -11.09
C ALA A 40 -7.19 5.70 -10.85
N MET A 41 -6.09 5.54 -10.09
CA MET A 41 -5.21 6.65 -9.73
C MET A 41 -4.24 7.06 -10.85
N PHE A 42 -3.84 6.10 -11.70
CA PHE A 42 -2.85 6.31 -12.76
C PHE A 42 -3.32 5.71 -14.10
N PRO A 43 -4.37 6.25 -14.74
CA PRO A 43 -4.93 5.66 -15.96
C PRO A 43 -3.94 5.55 -17.14
N ASP A 44 -2.88 6.36 -17.14
CA ASP A 44 -1.80 6.32 -18.15
C ASP A 44 -0.77 5.20 -17.92
N HIS A 45 -0.88 4.42 -16.83
CA HIS A 45 0.04 3.32 -16.56
C HIS A 45 -0.22 2.12 -17.49
N THR A 46 0.81 1.31 -17.72
CA THR A 46 0.66 0.02 -18.41
C THR A 46 0.66 -1.13 -17.41
N PRO A 47 -0.21 -2.14 -17.56
CA PRO A 47 -0.32 -3.25 -16.61
C PRO A 47 0.99 -4.04 -16.49
N ASP A 48 1.73 -4.20 -17.59
CA ASP A 48 3.07 -4.81 -17.61
C ASP A 48 4.03 -4.06 -16.68
N ARG A 49 4.06 -2.73 -16.79
CA ARG A 49 4.92 -1.87 -15.96
C ARG A 49 4.51 -1.91 -14.48
N ALA A 50 3.21 -1.91 -14.20
CA ALA A 50 2.72 -2.05 -12.82
C ALA A 50 3.17 -3.37 -12.20
N GLN A 51 3.09 -4.49 -12.95
CA GLN A 51 3.54 -5.79 -12.47
C GLN A 51 5.05 -5.84 -12.23
N GLU A 52 5.88 -5.22 -13.09
CA GLU A 52 7.32 -5.11 -12.84
C GLU A 52 7.63 -4.39 -11.53
N ILE A 53 6.91 -3.29 -11.27
CA ILE A 53 7.07 -2.48 -10.06
C ILE A 53 6.61 -3.26 -8.82
N LEU A 54 5.49 -3.97 -8.91
CA LEU A 54 5.00 -4.83 -7.84
C LEU A 54 6.02 -5.94 -7.50
N GLN A 55 6.55 -6.61 -8.52
CA GLN A 55 7.54 -7.65 -8.32
C GLN A 55 8.82 -7.10 -7.66
N SER A 56 9.28 -5.93 -8.10
CA SER A 56 10.41 -5.23 -7.49
C SER A 56 10.14 -4.84 -6.04
N ALA A 57 8.91 -4.41 -5.73
CA ALA A 57 8.49 -4.10 -4.37
C ALA A 57 8.53 -5.34 -3.47
N TYR A 58 7.97 -6.47 -3.90
CA TYR A 58 8.04 -7.72 -3.15
C TYR A 58 9.49 -8.20 -2.95
N GLN A 59 10.33 -8.16 -3.98
CA GLN A 59 11.74 -8.52 -3.86
C GLN A 59 12.49 -7.66 -2.83
N THR A 60 12.04 -6.42 -2.63
CA THR A 60 12.59 -5.50 -1.65
C THR A 60 12.05 -5.77 -0.24
N ILE A 61 10.74 -6.01 -0.09
CA ILE A 61 10.07 -6.06 1.22
C ILE A 61 10.07 -7.47 1.83
N LEU A 62 9.97 -8.54 1.04
CA LEU A 62 9.99 -9.92 1.54
C LEU A 62 11.21 -10.24 2.44
N PRO A 63 12.46 -9.86 2.09
CA PRO A 63 13.61 -10.14 2.94
C PRO A 63 13.72 -9.24 4.18
N MET A 64 12.88 -8.21 4.31
CA MET A 64 12.90 -7.29 5.45
C MET A 64 12.24 -7.92 6.69
N ASP A 65 12.84 -7.69 7.85
CA ASP A 65 12.22 -8.01 9.14
C ASP A 65 11.09 -7.02 9.48
N ASN A 66 10.24 -7.36 10.46
CA ASN A 66 9.12 -6.51 10.89
C ASN A 66 9.51 -5.05 11.19
N PHE A 67 10.67 -4.83 11.81
CA PHE A 67 11.16 -3.47 12.08
C PHE A 67 11.48 -2.70 10.80
N GLU A 68 12.15 -3.36 9.85
CA GLU A 68 12.51 -2.77 8.56
C GLU A 68 11.27 -2.47 7.71
N ARG A 69 10.28 -3.37 7.70
CA ARG A 69 9.00 -3.16 7.01
C ARG A 69 8.23 -1.97 7.57
N LYS A 70 8.16 -1.82 8.90
CA LYS A 70 7.55 -0.66 9.55
C LYS A 70 8.28 0.64 9.18
N ASN A 71 9.61 0.63 9.23
CA ASN A 71 10.39 1.81 8.84
C ASN A 71 10.22 2.14 7.35
N HIS A 72 10.13 1.12 6.49
CA HIS A 72 9.87 1.26 5.07
C HIS A 72 8.50 1.91 4.81
N LEU A 73 7.44 1.45 5.48
CA LEU A 73 6.11 2.06 5.47
C LEU A 73 6.14 3.54 5.89
N ILE A 74 6.82 3.87 6.98
CA ILE A 74 6.95 5.25 7.47
C ILE A 74 7.60 6.15 6.41
N ILE A 75 8.68 5.68 5.77
CA ILE A 75 9.37 6.43 4.72
C ILE A 75 8.46 6.65 3.51
N ILE A 76 7.73 5.62 3.07
CA ILE A 76 6.77 5.72 1.96
C ILE A 76 5.68 6.73 2.28
N CYS A 77 5.08 6.63 3.48
CA CYS A 77 4.02 7.55 3.91
C CYS A 77 4.51 9.00 3.91
N SER A 78 5.71 9.24 4.44
CA SER A 78 6.33 10.57 4.42
C SER A 78 6.50 11.12 3.01
N LYS A 79 6.89 10.27 2.04
CA LYS A 79 7.02 10.65 0.63
C LYS A 79 5.68 10.88 -0.06
N LEU A 80 4.67 10.06 0.23
CA LEU A 80 3.32 10.26 -0.31
C LEU A 80 2.76 11.63 0.07
N LYS A 81 3.05 12.12 1.29
CA LYS A 81 2.64 13.47 1.74
C LYS A 81 3.31 14.62 0.98
N ASP A 82 4.43 14.37 0.30
CA ASP A 82 5.08 15.37 -0.57
C ASP A 82 4.36 15.46 -1.92
N HIS A 83 3.73 14.37 -2.36
CA HIS A 83 3.03 14.28 -3.64
C HIS A 83 1.52 14.53 -3.55
N TYR A 84 0.91 14.20 -2.42
CA TYR A 84 -0.53 14.28 -2.19
C TYR A 84 -0.83 15.12 -0.96
N ASN A 85 -1.92 15.90 -1.02
CA ASN A 85 -2.45 16.57 0.16
C ASN A 85 -3.29 15.60 1.01
N GLN A 86 -3.56 15.99 2.26
CA GLN A 86 -4.30 15.15 3.20
C GLN A 86 -5.71 14.79 2.72
N GLU A 87 -6.39 15.69 1.99
CA GLU A 87 -7.73 15.44 1.46
C GLU A 87 -7.71 14.37 0.37
N GLN A 88 -6.72 14.40 -0.53
CA GLN A 88 -6.53 13.34 -1.54
C GLN A 88 -6.17 12.01 -0.89
N LEU A 89 -5.28 12.01 0.11
CA LEU A 89 -4.96 10.78 0.84
C LEU A 89 -6.19 10.20 1.54
N GLN A 90 -7.05 11.05 2.11
CA GLN A 90 -8.27 10.61 2.79
C GLN A 90 -9.36 10.11 1.82
N ASN A 91 -9.54 10.77 0.67
CA ASN A 91 -10.63 10.45 -0.26
C ASN A 91 -10.25 9.43 -1.33
N GLU A 92 -8.99 9.36 -1.74
CA GLU A 92 -8.53 8.47 -2.81
C GLU A 92 -7.82 7.24 -2.23
N LEU A 93 -6.92 7.42 -1.25
CA LEU A 93 -6.07 6.33 -0.76
C LEU A 93 -6.71 5.53 0.39
N ALA A 94 -7.30 6.21 1.37
CA ALA A 94 -7.90 5.55 2.54
C ALA A 94 -8.95 4.48 2.18
N PRO A 95 -9.97 4.75 1.33
CA PRO A 95 -10.95 3.73 0.98
C PRO A 95 -10.34 2.57 0.20
N LYS A 96 -9.28 2.80 -0.59
CA LYS A 96 -8.58 1.74 -1.31
C LYS A 96 -7.74 0.85 -0.41
N ILE A 97 -7.21 1.37 0.69
CA ILE A 97 -6.56 0.55 1.72
C ILE A 97 -7.60 -0.31 2.45
N THR A 98 -8.77 0.24 2.79
CA THR A 98 -9.88 -0.54 3.35
C THR A 98 -10.28 -1.67 2.41
N GLU A 99 -10.51 -1.36 1.14
CA GLU A 99 -10.90 -2.34 0.11
C GLU A 99 -9.83 -3.42 -0.09
N LEU A 100 -8.55 -3.08 0.10
CA LEU A 100 -7.45 -4.04 0.02
C LEU A 100 -7.49 -5.05 1.16
N ILE A 101 -7.66 -4.58 2.40
CA ILE A 101 -7.63 -5.41 3.61
C ILE A 101 -8.88 -6.30 3.71
N ASP A 102 -10.01 -5.86 3.16
CA ASP A 102 -11.26 -6.63 3.13
C ASP A 102 -11.37 -7.49 1.85
N ALA A 103 -10.39 -7.47 0.95
CA ALA A 103 -10.52 -8.01 -0.40
C ALA A 103 -10.82 -9.52 -0.43
N ASP A 104 -10.23 -10.28 0.49
CA ASP A 104 -10.42 -11.72 0.64
C ASP A 104 -11.50 -12.08 1.69
N GLY A 105 -12.17 -11.06 2.26
CA GLY A 105 -13.15 -11.18 3.34
C GLY A 105 -12.54 -11.62 4.68
N MET A 106 -11.22 -11.52 4.87
CA MET A 106 -10.51 -11.90 6.08
C MET A 106 -9.60 -10.76 6.56
N VAL A 107 -10.09 -9.97 7.50
CA VAL A 107 -9.28 -8.91 8.13
C VAL A 107 -8.34 -9.51 9.19
N LEU A 108 -7.04 -9.55 8.92
CA LEU A 108 -6.02 -10.05 9.85
C LEU A 108 -5.44 -8.94 10.74
N SER A 109 -5.09 -9.30 11.98
CA SER A 109 -4.47 -8.35 12.93
C SER A 109 -3.15 -7.73 12.44
N ALA A 110 -2.40 -8.42 11.58
CA ALA A 110 -1.16 -7.91 10.99
C ALA A 110 -1.41 -6.79 9.96
N GLU A 111 -2.49 -6.92 9.18
CA GLU A 111 -2.94 -5.90 8.22
C GLU A 111 -3.48 -4.69 8.97
N ILE A 112 -4.28 -4.90 10.01
CA ILE A 112 -4.78 -3.82 10.87
C ILE A 112 -3.61 -3.03 11.49
N ASP A 113 -2.58 -3.72 12.04
CA ASP A 113 -1.40 -3.03 12.61
C ASP A 113 -0.68 -2.19 11.54
N SER A 114 -0.50 -2.75 10.34
CA SER A 114 0.15 -2.06 9.23
C SER A 114 -0.68 -0.87 8.73
N ALA A 115 -1.99 -1.04 8.61
CA ALA A 115 -2.93 0.01 8.22
C ALA A 115 -3.00 1.13 9.27
N ALA A 116 -2.98 0.78 10.55
CA ALA A 116 -2.95 1.75 11.65
C ALA A 116 -1.69 2.63 11.58
N ILE A 117 -0.53 2.04 11.27
CA ILE A 117 0.72 2.79 11.03
C ILE A 117 0.55 3.74 9.84
N VAL A 118 -0.01 3.27 8.74
CA VAL A 118 -0.24 4.10 7.54
C VAL A 118 -1.20 5.25 7.85
N ALA A 119 -2.31 4.98 8.54
CA ALA A 119 -3.29 5.97 8.98
C ALA A 119 -2.64 7.05 9.84
N GLU A 120 -1.85 6.66 10.85
CA GLU A 120 -1.14 7.57 11.74
C GLU A 120 -0.13 8.45 10.98
N GLN A 121 0.69 7.85 10.11
CA GLN A 121 1.74 8.57 9.40
C GLN A 121 1.18 9.55 8.35
N LEU A 122 0.15 9.12 7.62
CA LEU A 122 -0.52 9.95 6.61
C LEU A 122 -1.46 10.97 7.24
N GLY A 123 -1.93 10.74 8.48
CA GLY A 123 -2.95 11.56 9.14
C GLY A 123 -4.34 11.37 8.52
N ILE A 124 -4.66 10.14 8.14
CA ILE A 124 -5.95 9.75 7.54
C ILE A 124 -6.66 8.75 8.45
N THR A 125 -7.96 8.56 8.23
CA THR A 125 -8.77 7.54 8.88
C THR A 125 -9.06 6.44 7.87
N ILE A 126 -8.70 5.20 8.23
CA ILE A 126 -9.00 3.98 7.47
C ILE A 126 -10.11 3.27 8.24
N ASP A 127 -11.28 3.15 7.63
CA ASP A 127 -12.44 2.51 8.24
C ASP A 127 -12.39 1.02 7.86
N ILE A 128 -11.98 0.16 8.78
CA ILE A 128 -11.94 -1.29 8.58
C ILE A 128 -13.16 -1.85 9.31
N SER A 129 -14.11 -2.40 8.58
CA SER A 129 -15.32 -2.97 9.16
C SER A 129 -14.99 -4.34 9.75
N GLU A 130 -14.87 -4.42 11.08
CA GLU A 130 -14.89 -5.69 11.82
C GLU A 130 -16.36 -6.18 11.91
N ASP A 131 -16.87 -6.92 10.91
CA ASP A 131 -18.16 -7.63 11.04
C ASP A 131 -17.98 -9.02 11.68
#